data_AF-A0A3N5Q4J8-F1
#
_entry.id   AF-A0A3N5Q4J8-F1
#
_cell.length_a   1.000
_cell.length_b   1.000
_cell.length_c   1.000
_cell.angle_alpha   90.00
_cell.angle_beta   90.00
_cell.angle_gamma   90.00
#
_symmetry.space_group_name_H-M   'P 1'
#
loop_
_entity.id
_entity.type
_entity.pdbx_description
1 polymer ?
#
loop_
_entity_poly.entity_id
_entity_poly.type
_entity_poly.pdbx_seq_one_letter_code
_entity_poly.pdbx_strand_id
1 'polypeptide(L)'
;MATLYDTKIEINNVEYGISAVDLGNSRVKIHHDDVFLSFPYDKEWKKNVQHHFRDHTNRRYLIGLSSVNPKQTTAIVKVLQRIPGHLVINAHSLLMRTDYLLRLGDVENAGMDRLMGAIGAMNQQGAPLITVDCGTAVTVNAVSADKTFLGGLIFAGINTQLFGLFKQTAGIPETEYEVPLDTVGTNTNASLLAGVSLSVIGGITLAVREIQKQHFGGTTVPVIITGGEGNRILEGLRTNGIEARYHQHLVTDGILTLLAAAKPIDIQDTIIEKIRL
;
A
#
# COMPACT_ATOMS: atom_id res chain seq x y z
N MET A 1 5.99 25.10 0.56
CA MET A 1 4.78 24.51 -0.03
C MET A 1 4.14 23.69 1.07
N ALA A 2 2.83 23.81 1.30
CA ALA A 2 2.14 22.98 2.29
C ALA A 2 2.27 21.52 1.87
N THR A 3 2.78 20.69 2.77
CA THR A 3 2.86 19.24 2.57
C THR A 3 1.46 18.64 2.71
N LEU A 4 1.27 17.40 2.24
CA LEU A 4 0.04 16.64 2.47
C LEU A 4 -0.34 16.60 3.96
N TYR A 5 0.65 16.67 4.83
CA TYR A 5 0.56 16.60 6.29
C TYR A 5 0.01 17.87 6.96
N ASP A 6 0.13 19.01 6.27
CA ASP A 6 -0.44 20.29 6.71
C ASP A 6 -1.95 20.39 6.44
N THR A 7 -2.52 19.37 5.78
CA THR A 7 -3.96 19.32 5.45
C THR A 7 -4.79 19.37 6.73
N LYS A 8 -5.75 20.30 6.73
CA LYS A 8 -6.75 20.48 7.76
C LYS A 8 -8.13 20.41 7.11
N ILE A 9 -9.02 19.61 7.69
CA ILE A 9 -10.38 19.43 7.24
C ILE A 9 -11.31 19.93 8.33
N GLU A 10 -12.22 20.84 8.00
CA GLU A 10 -13.23 21.32 8.92
C GLU A 10 -14.56 20.58 8.70
N ILE A 11 -15.10 20.00 9.77
CA ILE A 11 -16.39 19.31 9.77
C ILE A 11 -17.18 19.81 10.96
N ASN A 12 -18.36 20.41 10.72
CA ASN A 12 -19.22 20.97 11.76
C ASN A 12 -18.48 21.91 12.73
N ASN A 13 -17.69 22.85 12.20
CA ASN A 13 -16.86 23.81 12.94
C ASN A 13 -15.78 23.17 13.84
N VAL A 14 -15.39 21.93 13.56
CA VAL A 14 -14.27 21.24 14.23
C VAL A 14 -13.18 20.98 13.20
N GLU A 15 -11.96 21.38 13.51
CA GLU A 15 -10.78 21.12 12.69
C GLU A 15 -10.20 19.73 12.97
N TYR A 16 -9.87 19.00 11.91
CA TYR A 16 -9.23 17.70 11.92
C TYR A 16 -7.96 17.73 11.06
N GLY A 17 -6.88 17.12 11.56
CA GLY A 17 -5.82 16.63 10.69
C GLY A 17 -6.27 15.40 9.91
N ILE A 18 -5.46 14.92 8.98
CA ILE A 18 -5.71 13.66 8.27
C ILE A 18 -4.77 12.55 8.76
N SER A 19 -5.30 11.32 8.84
CA SER A 19 -4.51 10.14 9.15
C SER A 19 -4.95 8.97 8.28
N ALA A 20 -3.99 8.19 7.80
CA ALA A 20 -4.21 6.95 7.10
C ALA A 20 -3.97 5.76 8.03
N VAL A 21 -4.88 4.79 7.98
CA VAL A 21 -4.72 3.47 8.60
C VAL A 21 -4.90 2.41 7.53
N ASP A 22 -3.82 1.69 7.23
CA ASP A 22 -3.80 0.59 6.27
C ASP A 22 -3.70 -0.76 7.00
N LEU A 23 -4.73 -1.59 6.86
CA LEU A 23 -4.80 -2.95 7.39
C LEU A 23 -4.42 -3.94 6.29
N GLY A 24 -3.11 -4.12 6.11
CA GLY A 24 -2.56 -5.16 5.26
C GLY A 24 -2.72 -6.55 5.85
N ASN A 25 -2.15 -7.57 5.19
CA ASN A 25 -2.28 -8.97 5.60
C ASN A 25 -1.49 -9.31 6.88
N SER A 26 -0.31 -8.72 7.06
CA SER A 26 0.59 -9.08 8.16
C SER A 26 0.72 -8.01 9.24
N ARG A 27 0.39 -6.75 8.90
CA ARG A 27 0.63 -5.59 9.76
C ARG A 27 -0.46 -4.55 9.55
N VAL A 28 -0.71 -3.76 10.59
CA VAL A 28 -1.40 -2.47 10.49
C VAL A 28 -0.35 -1.36 10.36
N LYS A 29 -0.59 -0.42 9.46
CA LYS A 29 0.25 0.77 9.27
C LYS A 29 -0.56 2.02 9.57
N ILE A 30 0.06 2.99 10.23
CA ILE A 30 -0.52 4.29 10.52
C ILE A 30 0.39 5.35 9.93
N HIS A 31 -0.20 6.34 9.26
CA HIS A 31 0.52 7.50 8.74
C HIS A 31 -0.28 8.77 9.05
N HIS A 32 0.34 9.74 9.70
CA HIS A 32 -0.17 11.11 9.83
C HIS A 32 1.00 12.03 10.16
N ASP A 33 0.91 13.30 9.81
CA ASP A 33 2.04 14.22 9.98
C ASP A 33 3.33 13.61 9.37
N ASP A 34 4.47 13.77 10.03
CA ASP A 34 5.70 13.05 9.70
C ASP A 34 5.85 11.72 10.49
N VAL A 35 4.74 11.18 11.01
CA VAL A 35 4.72 9.96 11.84
C VAL A 35 4.25 8.77 11.02
N PHE A 36 5.12 7.77 10.90
CA PHE A 36 4.79 6.45 10.35
C PHE A 36 5.00 5.34 11.37
N LEU A 37 3.97 4.55 11.63
CA LEU A 37 4.01 3.42 12.56
C LEU A 37 3.56 2.14 11.88
N SER A 38 4.14 1.01 12.29
CA SER A 38 3.74 -0.30 11.79
C SER A 38 3.74 -1.36 12.88
N PHE A 39 2.58 -1.92 13.18
CA PHE A 39 2.41 -2.96 14.19
C PHE A 39 2.11 -4.31 13.54
N PRO A 40 2.80 -5.40 13.92
CA PRO A 40 2.41 -6.76 13.51
C PRO A 40 1.08 -7.13 14.18
N TYR A 41 0.33 -8.08 13.61
CA TYR A 41 -0.90 -8.60 14.25
C TYR A 41 -0.62 -9.58 15.41
N ASP A 42 0.10 -9.12 16.43
CA ASP A 42 0.34 -9.87 17.66
C ASP A 42 -0.86 -9.76 18.65
N LYS A 43 -0.67 -9.99 19.95
CA LYS A 43 -1.76 -9.83 20.92
C LYS A 43 -2.01 -8.37 21.32
N GLU A 44 -1.01 -7.51 21.14
CA GLU A 44 -0.99 -6.13 21.64
C GLU A 44 -1.30 -5.09 20.56
N TRP A 45 -1.34 -5.45 19.27
CA TRP A 45 -1.50 -4.47 18.18
C TRP A 45 -2.67 -3.49 18.37
N LYS A 46 -3.82 -3.96 18.86
CA LYS A 46 -4.99 -3.11 19.14
C LYS A 46 -4.71 -2.08 20.23
N LYS A 47 -4.02 -2.51 21.29
CA LYS A 47 -3.61 -1.66 22.40
C LYS A 47 -2.57 -0.64 21.94
N ASN A 48 -1.64 -1.03 21.08
CA ASN A 48 -0.65 -0.13 20.51
C ASN A 48 -1.30 0.96 19.65
N VAL A 49 -2.27 0.60 18.78
CA VAL A 49 -3.04 1.60 18.03
C VAL A 49 -3.85 2.51 18.95
N GLN A 50 -4.48 1.94 19.98
CA GLN A 50 -5.24 2.73 20.96
C GLN A 50 -4.35 3.73 21.70
N HIS A 51 -3.21 3.27 22.23
CA HIS A 51 -2.26 4.07 22.97
C HIS A 51 -1.67 5.19 22.13
N HIS A 52 -1.44 4.91 20.84
CA HIS A 52 -0.98 5.91 19.90
C HIS A 52 -2.00 7.05 19.73
N PHE A 53 -3.21 6.73 19.24
CA PHE A 53 -4.21 7.78 18.99
C PHE A 53 -4.70 8.47 20.27
N ARG A 54 -4.79 7.76 21.40
CA ARG A 54 -5.25 8.35 22.66
C ARG A 54 -4.19 9.20 23.35
N ASP A 55 -2.96 8.71 23.41
CA ASP A 55 -1.94 9.25 24.34
C ASP A 55 -0.77 9.94 23.61
N HIS A 56 -0.59 9.70 22.31
CA HIS A 56 0.55 10.20 21.51
C HIS A 56 0.14 11.13 20.37
N THR A 57 -1.13 11.54 20.32
CA THR A 57 -1.59 12.57 19.39
C THR A 57 -2.04 13.82 20.14
N ASN A 58 -1.79 14.98 19.53
CA ASN A 58 -2.11 16.29 20.11
C ASN A 58 -3.30 16.98 19.42
N ARG A 59 -3.88 16.34 18.40
CA ARG A 59 -4.99 16.87 17.60
C ARG A 59 -5.97 15.77 17.20
N ARG A 60 -7.16 16.19 16.74
CA ARG A 60 -8.17 15.30 16.17
C ARG A 60 -7.76 14.92 14.75
N TYR A 61 -8.12 13.70 14.35
CA TYR A 61 -7.88 13.21 13.00
C TYR A 61 -9.17 12.71 12.36
N LEU A 62 -9.32 13.01 11.08
CA LEU A 62 -10.12 12.24 10.15
C LEU A 62 -9.26 11.06 9.68
N ILE A 63 -9.64 9.86 10.10
CA ILE A 63 -8.89 8.63 9.89
C ILE A 63 -9.48 7.90 8.69
N GLY A 64 -8.76 7.88 7.58
CA GLY A 64 -9.07 7.07 6.40
C GLY A 64 -8.61 5.63 6.61
N LEU A 65 -9.54 4.69 6.54
CA LEU A 65 -9.26 3.26 6.73
C LEU A 65 -9.28 2.52 5.40
N SER A 66 -8.17 1.86 5.08
CA SER A 66 -8.06 0.86 4.00
C SER A 66 -7.88 -0.53 4.62
N SER A 67 -8.59 -1.53 4.12
CA SER A 67 -8.46 -2.91 4.63
C SER A 67 -8.97 -3.92 3.62
N VAL A 68 -8.28 -5.07 3.57
CA VAL A 68 -8.71 -6.27 2.85
C VAL A 68 -9.23 -7.37 3.80
N ASN A 69 -9.27 -7.10 5.11
CA ASN A 69 -9.63 -8.08 6.14
C ASN A 69 -10.81 -7.59 7.01
N PRO A 70 -12.04 -8.09 6.79
CA PRO A 70 -13.24 -7.66 7.51
C PRO A 70 -13.16 -7.83 9.04
N LYS A 71 -12.51 -8.91 9.51
CA LYS A 71 -12.34 -9.19 10.94
C LYS A 71 -11.45 -8.13 11.60
N GLN A 72 -10.33 -7.78 10.95
CA GLN A 72 -9.43 -6.75 11.46
C GLN A 72 -10.06 -5.36 11.36
N THR A 73 -10.79 -5.06 10.27
CA THR A 73 -11.57 -3.82 10.13
C THR A 73 -12.53 -3.62 11.29
N THR A 74 -13.33 -4.63 11.62
CA THR A 74 -14.30 -4.55 12.72
C THR A 74 -13.58 -4.32 14.06
N ALA A 75 -12.45 -4.98 14.28
CA ALA A 75 -11.68 -4.85 15.51
C ALA A 75 -11.09 -3.45 15.68
N ILE A 76 -10.51 -2.87 14.62
CA ILE A 76 -9.86 -1.56 14.71
C ILE A 76 -10.87 -0.42 14.75
N VAL A 77 -11.99 -0.52 14.03
CA VAL A 77 -13.07 0.49 14.10
C VAL A 77 -13.59 0.60 15.53
N LYS A 78 -13.79 -0.53 16.23
CA LYS A 78 -14.18 -0.54 17.65
C LYS A 78 -13.14 0.12 18.56
N VAL A 79 -11.86 0.00 18.25
CA VAL A 79 -10.79 0.68 19.00
C VAL A 79 -10.84 2.17 18.77
N LEU A 80 -10.84 2.61 17.50
CA LEU A 80 -10.79 4.02 17.13
C LEU A 80 -12.04 4.78 17.56
N GLN A 81 -13.24 4.20 17.43
CA GLN A 81 -14.50 4.84 17.84
C GLN A 81 -14.62 5.05 19.35
N ARG A 82 -13.83 4.35 20.18
CA ARG A 82 -13.77 4.55 21.64
C ARG A 82 -12.87 5.73 22.02
N ILE A 83 -12.04 6.22 21.11
CA ILE A 83 -11.15 7.35 21.35
C ILE A 83 -11.91 8.62 20.95
N PRO A 84 -12.28 9.47 21.92
CA PRO A 84 -13.09 10.65 21.63
C PRO A 84 -12.32 11.63 20.74
N GLY A 85 -13.05 12.26 19.80
CA GLY A 85 -12.51 13.35 19.00
C GLY A 85 -12.02 12.96 17.61
N HIS A 86 -11.68 11.70 17.35
CA HIS A 86 -11.38 11.25 15.98
C HIS A 86 -12.66 10.87 15.21
N LEU A 87 -12.60 11.03 13.90
CA LEU A 87 -13.59 10.47 12.97
C LEU A 87 -12.92 9.37 12.16
N VAL A 88 -13.68 8.33 11.81
CA VAL A 88 -13.17 7.23 10.99
C VAL A 88 -14.03 7.13 9.74
N ILE A 89 -13.41 7.08 8.58
CA ILE A 89 -14.08 6.90 7.30
C ILE A 89 -13.55 5.66 6.60
N ASN A 90 -14.39 5.07 5.75
CA ASN A 90 -13.97 4.00 4.86
C ASN A 90 -13.37 4.60 3.57
N ALA A 91 -12.08 4.36 3.31
CA ALA A 91 -11.40 4.91 2.14
C ALA A 91 -12.00 4.40 0.81
N HIS A 92 -12.53 3.18 0.77
CA HIS A 92 -13.21 2.67 -0.42
C HIS A 92 -14.48 3.47 -0.71
N SER A 93 -15.33 3.67 0.29
CA SER A 93 -16.57 4.45 0.15
C SER A 93 -16.30 5.88 -0.30
N LEU A 94 -15.21 6.49 0.18
CA LEU A 94 -14.81 7.83 -0.24
C LEU A 94 -14.24 7.84 -1.67
N LEU A 95 -13.46 6.83 -2.06
CA LEU A 95 -12.95 6.72 -3.42
C LEU A 95 -14.08 6.64 -4.46
N MET A 96 -15.14 5.89 -4.17
CA MET A 96 -16.30 5.78 -5.08
C MET A 96 -17.04 7.12 -5.30
N ARG A 97 -16.78 8.12 -4.45
CA ARG A 97 -17.33 9.48 -4.55
C ARG A 97 -16.33 10.49 -5.11
N THR A 98 -15.11 10.05 -5.39
CA THR A 98 -13.99 10.88 -5.86
C THR A 98 -13.35 10.27 -7.11
N ASP A 99 -14.19 9.82 -8.04
CA ASP A 99 -13.80 9.17 -9.31
C ASP A 99 -12.90 10.03 -10.20
N TYR A 100 -12.93 11.36 -10.04
CA TYR A 100 -12.03 12.29 -10.72
C TYR A 100 -10.57 12.17 -10.26
N LEU A 101 -10.31 11.58 -9.09
CA LEU A 101 -8.95 11.35 -8.57
C LEU A 101 -8.31 10.12 -9.22
N LEU A 102 -9.08 9.03 -9.34
CA LEU A 102 -8.72 7.80 -10.03
C LEU A 102 -9.99 7.15 -10.57
N ARG A 103 -10.08 7.01 -11.90
CA ARG A 103 -11.18 6.27 -12.55
C ARG A 103 -10.87 4.80 -12.54
N LEU A 104 -11.86 3.95 -12.33
CA LEU A 104 -11.72 2.51 -12.54
C LEU A 104 -12.06 2.21 -13.99
N GLY A 105 -11.16 1.55 -14.72
CA GLY A 105 -11.47 0.99 -16.05
C GLY A 105 -12.39 -0.22 -15.93
N ASP A 106 -12.26 -1.19 -16.84
CA ASP A 106 -13.01 -2.46 -16.79
C ASP A 106 -12.50 -3.44 -15.71
N VAL A 107 -11.97 -2.91 -14.61
CA VAL A 107 -11.37 -3.68 -13.52
C VAL A 107 -12.39 -3.90 -12.42
N GLU A 108 -12.79 -5.15 -12.24
CA GLU A 108 -13.65 -5.55 -11.13
C GLU A 108 -12.83 -5.92 -9.89
N ASN A 109 -13.35 -5.60 -8.70
CA ASN A 109 -12.83 -6.06 -7.41
C ASN A 109 -11.33 -5.79 -7.18
N ALA A 110 -10.81 -4.66 -7.67
CA ALA A 110 -9.43 -4.27 -7.38
C ALA A 110 -9.21 -4.08 -5.87
N GLY A 111 -8.13 -4.64 -5.35
CA GLY A 111 -7.72 -4.48 -3.96
C GLY A 111 -7.54 -3.00 -3.59
N MET A 112 -8.02 -2.62 -2.41
CA MET A 112 -8.00 -1.22 -1.95
C MET A 112 -6.56 -0.68 -1.81
N ASP A 113 -5.64 -1.54 -1.39
CA ASP A 113 -4.20 -1.28 -1.33
C ASP A 113 -3.62 -0.91 -2.70
N ARG A 114 -4.01 -1.62 -3.77
CA ARG A 114 -3.57 -1.36 -5.15
C ARG A 114 -4.08 0.01 -5.65
N LEU A 115 -5.34 0.32 -5.37
CA LEU A 115 -5.95 1.61 -5.77
C LEU A 115 -5.33 2.79 -5.00
N MET A 116 -5.14 2.64 -3.67
CA MET A 116 -4.47 3.64 -2.86
C MET A 116 -3.00 3.80 -3.27
N GLY A 117 -2.28 2.72 -3.55
CA GLY A 117 -0.92 2.78 -4.08
C GLY A 117 -0.83 3.53 -5.41
N ALA A 118 -1.80 3.35 -6.31
CA ALA A 118 -1.89 4.12 -7.56
C ALA A 118 -2.12 5.62 -7.31
N ILE A 119 -3.03 5.98 -6.40
CA ILE A 119 -3.28 7.39 -6.03
C ILE A 119 -2.03 8.01 -5.40
N GLY A 120 -1.38 7.31 -4.48
CA GLY A 120 -0.13 7.76 -3.86
C GLY A 120 0.96 7.98 -4.90
N ALA A 121 1.12 7.07 -5.86
CA ALA A 121 2.10 7.22 -6.95
C ALA A 121 1.78 8.40 -7.86
N MET A 122 0.51 8.61 -8.19
CA MET A 122 0.10 9.76 -9.00
C MET A 122 0.36 11.08 -8.28
N ASN A 123 0.21 11.14 -6.96
CA ASN A 123 0.56 12.32 -6.18
C ASN A 123 2.06 12.63 -6.24
N GLN A 124 2.91 11.60 -6.35
CA GLN A 124 4.37 11.75 -6.38
C GLN A 124 4.94 12.06 -7.78
N GLN A 125 4.34 11.54 -8.86
CA GLN A 125 4.90 11.63 -10.22
C GLN A 125 3.91 12.05 -11.32
N GLY A 126 2.62 12.09 -11.04
CA GLY A 126 1.59 12.23 -12.07
C GLY A 126 1.39 10.95 -12.91
N ALA A 127 0.35 10.93 -13.74
CA ALA A 127 0.05 9.82 -14.65
C ALA A 127 0.48 10.14 -16.09
N PRO A 128 0.73 9.15 -16.97
CA PRO A 128 0.64 7.70 -16.75
C PRO A 128 1.81 7.16 -15.92
N LEU A 129 1.61 6.03 -15.24
CA LEU A 129 2.65 5.38 -14.44
C LEU A 129 2.38 3.88 -14.25
N ILE A 130 3.39 3.18 -13.73
CA ILE A 130 3.27 1.81 -13.20
C ILE A 130 3.62 1.81 -11.71
N THR A 131 2.82 1.13 -10.89
CA THR A 131 3.15 0.86 -9.49
C THR A 131 3.56 -0.59 -9.30
N VAL A 132 4.52 -0.83 -8.43
CA VAL A 132 4.96 -2.16 -8.00
C VAL A 132 4.92 -2.21 -6.47
N ASP A 133 4.11 -3.07 -5.87
CA ASP A 133 4.16 -3.33 -4.42
C ASP A 133 4.80 -4.69 -4.18
N CYS A 134 5.97 -4.72 -3.54
CA CYS A 134 6.69 -5.93 -3.17
C CYS A 134 6.44 -6.30 -1.70
N GLY A 135 5.21 -6.74 -1.42
CA GLY A 135 4.78 -7.26 -0.12
C GLY A 135 4.68 -8.79 -0.11
N THR A 136 3.68 -9.32 0.63
CA THR A 136 3.35 -10.76 0.63
C THR A 136 3.07 -11.26 -0.78
N ALA A 137 2.25 -10.53 -1.53
CA ALA A 137 2.17 -10.65 -2.97
C ALA A 137 2.97 -9.51 -3.60
N VAL A 138 3.48 -9.75 -4.80
CA VAL A 138 3.91 -8.68 -5.70
C VAL A 138 2.70 -8.28 -6.53
N THR A 139 2.39 -6.99 -6.55
CA THR A 139 1.41 -6.43 -7.50
C THR A 139 2.09 -5.46 -8.44
N VAL A 140 1.73 -5.50 -9.73
CA VAL A 140 2.23 -4.57 -10.75
C VAL A 140 1.02 -3.96 -11.43
N ASN A 141 0.77 -2.66 -11.25
CA ASN A 141 -0.45 -1.99 -11.71
C ASN A 141 -0.14 -0.87 -12.69
N ALA A 142 -1.02 -0.65 -13.66
CA ALA A 142 -0.89 0.39 -14.66
C ALA A 142 -1.97 1.46 -14.49
N VAL A 143 -1.57 2.73 -14.64
CA VAL A 143 -2.46 3.89 -14.66
C VAL A 143 -2.22 4.67 -15.94
N SER A 144 -3.28 4.94 -16.69
CA SER A 144 -3.24 5.70 -17.93
C SER A 144 -3.10 7.21 -17.70
N ALA A 145 -2.80 7.95 -18.77
CA ALA A 145 -2.61 9.41 -18.73
C ALA A 145 -3.85 10.18 -18.27
N ASP A 146 -5.04 9.64 -18.50
CA ASP A 146 -6.33 10.19 -18.06
C ASP A 146 -6.73 9.74 -16.65
N LYS A 147 -5.78 9.20 -15.88
CA LYS A 147 -5.96 8.70 -14.50
C LYS A 147 -6.94 7.53 -14.38
N THR A 148 -6.95 6.64 -15.39
CA THR A 148 -7.73 5.40 -15.33
C THR A 148 -6.86 4.26 -14.83
N PHE A 149 -7.30 3.57 -13.79
CA PHE A 149 -6.69 2.34 -13.30
C PHE A 149 -6.99 1.23 -14.30
N LEU A 150 -5.96 0.81 -15.04
CA LEU A 150 -6.07 -0.18 -16.12
C LEU A 150 -6.04 -1.62 -15.60
N GLY A 151 -5.71 -1.81 -14.32
CA GLY A 151 -5.53 -3.13 -13.73
C GLY A 151 -4.05 -3.48 -13.58
N GLY A 152 -3.74 -4.77 -13.55
CA GLY A 152 -2.39 -5.23 -13.29
C GLY A 152 -2.28 -6.70 -12.92
N LEU A 153 -1.07 -7.11 -12.58
CA LEU A 153 -0.70 -8.48 -12.25
C LEU A 153 -0.56 -8.67 -10.74
N ILE A 154 -0.79 -9.91 -10.28
CA ILE A 154 -0.53 -10.34 -8.91
C ILE A 154 0.22 -11.67 -8.96
N PHE A 155 1.32 -11.79 -8.23
CA PHE A 155 2.06 -13.04 -8.07
C PHE A 155 2.72 -13.14 -6.69
N ALA A 156 3.28 -14.30 -6.35
CA ALA A 156 3.89 -14.52 -5.04
C ALA A 156 5.13 -13.64 -4.83
N GLY A 157 5.16 -12.91 -3.72
CA GLY A 157 6.35 -12.16 -3.29
C GLY A 157 7.42 -13.06 -2.68
N ILE A 158 8.58 -12.48 -2.39
CA ILE A 158 9.80 -13.20 -2.01
C ILE A 158 9.55 -14.10 -0.78
N ASN A 159 9.06 -13.52 0.31
CA ASN A 159 8.81 -14.27 1.55
C ASN A 159 7.72 -15.33 1.38
N THR A 160 6.74 -15.11 0.50
CA THR A 160 5.71 -16.12 0.20
C THR A 160 6.27 -17.28 -0.61
N GLN A 161 7.16 -17.02 -1.57
CA GLN A 161 7.86 -18.08 -2.30
C GLN A 161 8.76 -18.90 -1.36
N LEU A 162 9.56 -18.23 -0.52
CA LEU A 162 10.41 -18.88 0.48
C LEU A 162 9.59 -19.76 1.45
N PHE A 163 8.51 -19.20 2.00
CA PHE A 163 7.60 -19.94 2.88
C PHE A 163 6.97 -21.15 2.18
N GLY A 164 6.54 -20.99 0.93
CA GLY A 164 5.98 -22.09 0.15
C GLY A 164 6.96 -23.25 -0.04
N LEU A 165 8.21 -22.94 -0.40
CA LEU A 165 9.28 -23.93 -0.60
C LEU A 165 9.64 -24.65 0.70
N PHE A 166 9.82 -23.88 1.79
CA PHE A 166 10.03 -24.43 3.14
C PHE A 166 8.89 -25.36 3.56
N LYS A 167 7.64 -24.97 3.33
CA LYS A 167 6.47 -25.72 3.80
C LYS A 167 6.21 -27.00 3.02
N GLN A 168 6.59 -27.05 1.73
CA GLN A 168 6.23 -28.14 0.82
C GLN A 168 7.37 -29.11 0.50
N THR A 169 8.61 -28.80 0.87
CA THR A 169 9.77 -29.63 0.48
C THR A 169 10.53 -30.12 1.70
N ALA A 170 10.72 -31.44 1.81
CA ALA A 170 11.57 -32.02 2.84
C ALA A 170 13.03 -31.58 2.64
N GLY A 171 13.65 -30.98 3.65
CA GLY A 171 15.06 -30.60 3.65
C GLY A 171 15.38 -29.16 3.20
N ILE A 172 14.37 -28.34 2.86
CA ILE A 172 14.57 -26.89 2.72
C ILE A 172 14.45 -26.25 4.11
N PRO A 173 15.47 -25.52 4.61
CA PRO A 173 15.38 -24.83 5.89
C PRO A 173 14.52 -23.57 5.81
N GLU A 174 13.91 -23.19 6.94
CA GLU A 174 13.30 -21.87 7.08
C GLU A 174 14.40 -20.81 6.96
N THR A 175 14.23 -19.86 6.04
CA THR A 175 15.26 -18.92 5.61
C THR A 175 14.69 -17.52 5.56
N GLU A 176 15.36 -16.57 6.20
CA GLU A 176 15.07 -15.15 6.04
C GLU A 176 15.67 -14.66 4.71
N TYR A 177 14.93 -13.84 3.97
CA TYR A 177 15.44 -13.34 2.70
C TYR A 177 16.65 -12.44 2.93
N GLU A 178 17.73 -12.68 2.18
CA GLU A 178 18.88 -11.82 1.99
C GLU A 178 19.12 -11.58 0.51
N VAL A 179 19.62 -10.39 0.14
CA VAL A 179 19.96 -10.10 -1.26
C VAL A 179 21.11 -11.04 -1.65
N PRO A 180 20.94 -11.90 -2.67
CA PRO A 180 21.96 -12.86 -3.05
C PRO A 180 23.20 -12.15 -3.59
N LEU A 181 24.39 -12.69 -3.27
CA LEU A 181 25.66 -12.20 -3.80
C LEU A 181 25.89 -12.63 -5.26
N ASP A 182 25.36 -13.80 -5.64
CA ASP A 182 25.56 -14.42 -6.95
C ASP A 182 24.25 -14.99 -7.50
N THR A 183 24.17 -15.08 -8.83
CA THR A 183 23.03 -15.64 -9.57
C THR A 183 22.92 -17.16 -9.43
N VAL A 184 24.04 -17.86 -9.20
CA VAL A 184 24.11 -19.31 -9.07
C VAL A 184 24.55 -19.66 -7.66
N GLY A 185 23.65 -20.25 -6.87
CA GLY A 185 23.94 -20.67 -5.51
C GLY A 185 24.86 -21.89 -5.44
N THR A 186 25.76 -21.90 -4.47
CA THR A 186 26.72 -22.99 -4.22
C THR A 186 26.29 -23.94 -3.10
N ASN A 187 25.13 -23.67 -2.48
CA ASN A 187 24.48 -24.51 -1.49
C ASN A 187 22.96 -24.25 -1.52
N THR A 188 22.18 -25.10 -0.85
CA THR A 188 20.71 -25.02 -0.85
C THR A 188 20.18 -23.63 -0.49
N ASN A 189 20.73 -22.99 0.54
CA ASN A 189 20.30 -21.67 1.00
C ASN A 189 20.59 -20.60 -0.07
N ALA A 190 21.81 -20.58 -0.59
CA ALA A 190 22.21 -19.64 -1.64
C ALA A 190 21.37 -19.83 -2.92
N SER A 191 21.09 -21.08 -3.31
CA SER A 191 20.28 -21.39 -4.49
C SER A 191 18.82 -20.98 -4.29
N LEU A 192 18.29 -21.15 -3.07
CA LEU A 192 16.94 -20.70 -2.71
C LEU A 192 16.82 -19.18 -2.84
N LEU A 193 17.73 -18.43 -2.19
CA LEU A 193 17.76 -16.97 -2.20
C LEU A 193 17.95 -16.40 -3.61
N ALA A 194 18.91 -16.94 -4.38
CA ALA A 194 19.15 -16.56 -5.77
C ALA A 194 17.92 -16.80 -6.65
N GLY A 195 17.32 -17.99 -6.54
CA GLY A 195 16.14 -18.37 -7.32
C GLY A 195 14.94 -17.46 -7.06
N VAL A 196 14.57 -17.21 -5.81
CA VAL A 196 13.41 -16.36 -5.47
C VAL A 196 13.67 -14.88 -5.80
N SER A 197 14.91 -14.40 -5.67
CA SER A 197 15.25 -13.02 -6.02
C SER A 197 15.11 -12.80 -7.52
N LEU A 198 15.70 -13.70 -8.33
CA LEU A 198 15.61 -13.64 -9.80
C LEU A 198 14.19 -13.84 -10.30
N SER A 199 13.41 -14.72 -9.68
CA SER A 199 12.01 -14.94 -10.09
C SER A 199 11.18 -13.66 -9.94
N VAL A 200 11.36 -12.93 -8.84
CA VAL A 200 10.63 -11.68 -8.56
C VAL A 200 11.16 -10.54 -9.43
N ILE A 201 12.48 -10.35 -9.51
CA ILE A 201 13.10 -9.31 -10.37
C ILE A 201 12.72 -9.53 -11.84
N GLY A 202 12.86 -10.76 -12.33
CA GLY A 202 12.50 -11.13 -13.70
C GLY A 202 11.00 -10.98 -13.97
N GLY A 203 10.15 -11.44 -13.04
CA GLY A 203 8.70 -11.30 -13.12
C GLY A 203 8.26 -9.83 -13.20
N ILE A 204 8.79 -8.96 -12.34
CA ILE A 204 8.52 -7.51 -12.39
C ILE A 204 9.05 -6.91 -13.69
N THR A 205 10.29 -7.23 -14.08
CA THR A 205 10.92 -6.70 -15.29
C THR A 205 10.09 -7.00 -16.53
N LEU A 206 9.68 -8.26 -16.70
CA LEU A 206 8.85 -8.67 -17.84
C LEU A 206 7.47 -8.03 -17.78
N ALA A 207 6.83 -8.01 -16.61
CA ALA A 207 5.53 -7.38 -16.42
C ALA A 207 5.55 -5.90 -16.81
N VAL A 208 6.55 -5.14 -16.35
CA VAL A 208 6.70 -3.71 -16.68
C VAL A 208 6.86 -3.53 -18.20
N ARG A 209 7.73 -4.31 -18.83
CA ARG A 209 7.98 -4.21 -20.29
C ARG A 209 6.73 -4.55 -21.11
N GLU A 210 6.02 -5.61 -20.72
CA GLU A 210 4.78 -6.00 -21.42
C GLU A 210 3.67 -4.97 -21.22
N ILE A 211 3.51 -4.41 -20.02
CA ILE A 211 2.57 -3.30 -19.79
C ILE A 211 2.93 -2.09 -20.67
N GLN A 212 4.20 -1.69 -20.70
CA GLN A 212 4.66 -0.58 -21.52
C GLN A 212 4.37 -0.79 -23.01
N LYS A 213 4.64 -2.00 -23.50
CA LYS A 213 4.35 -2.39 -24.88
C LYS A 213 2.84 -2.37 -25.18
N GLN A 214 2.03 -2.99 -24.33
CA GLN A 214 0.61 -3.24 -24.60
C GLN A 214 -0.29 -2.03 -24.30
N HIS A 215 0.03 -1.24 -23.27
CA HIS A 215 -0.83 -0.15 -22.79
C HIS A 215 -0.23 1.25 -22.97
N PHE A 216 1.08 1.36 -23.23
CA PHE A 216 1.77 2.65 -23.40
C PHE A 216 2.49 2.78 -24.75
N GLY A 217 2.15 1.94 -25.73
CA GLY A 217 2.70 2.00 -27.10
C GLY A 217 4.22 1.77 -27.17
N GLY A 218 4.79 1.07 -26.19
CA GLY A 218 6.23 0.89 -26.04
C GLY A 218 6.95 2.07 -25.39
N THR A 219 6.23 3.12 -24.97
CA THR A 219 6.82 4.27 -24.29
C THR A 219 7.14 3.92 -22.84
N THR A 220 8.35 4.27 -22.40
CA THR A 220 8.73 4.16 -21.00
C THR A 220 7.93 5.14 -20.16
N VAL A 221 7.15 4.62 -19.20
CA VAL A 221 6.46 5.40 -18.17
C VAL A 221 7.13 5.24 -16.81
N PRO A 222 7.00 6.20 -15.88
CA PRO A 222 7.55 6.10 -14.53
C PRO A 222 7.12 4.82 -13.80
N VAL A 223 8.04 4.18 -13.10
CA VAL A 223 7.80 3.01 -12.25
C VAL A 223 8.05 3.36 -10.80
N ILE A 224 7.04 3.22 -9.95
CA ILE A 224 7.15 3.47 -8.50
C ILE A 224 7.01 2.16 -7.76
N ILE A 225 8.05 1.80 -7.00
CA ILE A 225 8.10 0.56 -6.23
C ILE A 225 7.95 0.83 -4.74
N THR A 226 7.20 -0.02 -4.05
CA THR A 226 6.98 0.02 -2.60
C THR A 226 7.02 -1.40 -2.03
N GLY A 227 6.59 -1.57 -0.79
CA GLY A 227 6.54 -2.85 -0.11
C GLY A 227 7.84 -3.18 0.62
N GLY A 228 7.75 -4.10 1.59
CA GLY A 228 8.84 -4.42 2.52
C GLY A 228 10.12 -4.90 1.84
N GLU A 229 9.99 -5.61 0.72
CA GLU A 229 11.14 -6.11 -0.04
C GLU A 229 11.51 -5.22 -1.23
N GLY A 230 10.73 -4.18 -1.52
CA GLY A 230 10.87 -3.37 -2.74
C GLY A 230 12.23 -2.68 -2.84
N ASN A 231 12.72 -2.09 -1.74
CA ASN A 231 14.03 -1.44 -1.72
C ASN A 231 15.18 -2.44 -1.95
N ARG A 232 15.01 -3.68 -1.50
CA ARG A 232 16.06 -4.72 -1.54
C ARG A 232 16.29 -5.28 -2.93
N ILE A 233 15.28 -5.21 -3.80
CA ILE A 233 15.38 -5.65 -5.21
C ILE A 233 15.56 -4.50 -6.19
N LEU A 234 15.58 -3.26 -5.71
CA LEU A 234 15.62 -2.06 -6.55
C LEU A 234 16.83 -2.05 -7.50
N GLU A 235 18.00 -2.43 -6.99
CA GLU A 235 19.22 -2.47 -7.79
C GLU A 235 19.18 -3.56 -8.87
N GLY A 236 18.58 -4.72 -8.54
CA GLY A 236 18.34 -5.78 -9.52
C GLY A 236 17.44 -5.33 -10.67
N LEU A 237 16.40 -4.54 -10.38
CA LEU A 237 15.52 -3.97 -11.42
C LEU A 237 16.27 -2.96 -12.30
N ARG A 238 17.08 -2.08 -11.72
CA ARG A 238 17.89 -1.08 -12.46
C ARG A 238 18.88 -1.75 -13.40
N THR A 239 19.58 -2.77 -12.92
CA THR A 239 20.50 -3.57 -13.74
C THR A 239 19.79 -4.24 -14.92
N ASN A 240 18.49 -4.55 -14.76
CA ASN A 240 17.63 -5.09 -15.82
C ASN A 240 16.94 -3.99 -16.65
N GLY A 241 17.38 -2.74 -16.57
CA GLY A 241 16.89 -1.63 -17.40
C GLY A 241 15.53 -1.07 -16.98
N ILE A 242 15.08 -1.33 -15.75
CA ILE A 242 13.86 -0.72 -15.19
C ILE A 242 14.26 0.44 -14.27
N GLU A 243 14.01 1.66 -14.72
CA GLU A 243 14.19 2.88 -13.91
C GLU A 243 13.06 3.02 -12.88
N ALA A 244 13.15 2.27 -11.78
CA ALA A 244 12.20 2.34 -10.68
C ALA A 244 12.67 3.33 -9.59
N ARG A 245 11.70 4.00 -8.95
CA ARG A 245 11.90 4.83 -7.75
C ARG A 245 11.19 4.18 -6.56
N TYR A 246 11.93 3.97 -5.47
CA TYR A 246 11.36 3.41 -4.25
C TYR A 246 10.62 4.47 -3.43
N HIS A 247 9.42 4.13 -2.97
CA HIS A 247 8.60 4.95 -2.10
C HIS A 247 7.94 4.10 -1.01
N GLN A 248 8.42 4.20 0.23
CA GLN A 248 8.05 3.29 1.32
C GLN A 248 6.56 3.35 1.72
N HIS A 249 5.94 4.53 1.67
CA HIS A 249 4.62 4.79 2.28
C HIS A 249 3.49 4.95 1.25
N LEU A 250 3.67 4.38 0.05
CA LEU A 250 2.84 4.69 -1.12
C LEU A 250 1.33 4.49 -0.90
N VAL A 251 0.93 3.40 -0.24
CA VAL A 251 -0.48 3.10 0.06
C VAL A 251 -1.06 4.12 1.04
N THR A 252 -0.35 4.40 2.13
CA THR A 252 -0.81 5.37 3.13
C THR A 252 -0.85 6.79 2.58
N ASP A 253 0.09 7.16 1.71
CA ASP A 253 0.07 8.44 0.99
C ASP A 253 -1.13 8.55 0.07
N GLY A 254 -1.53 7.44 -0.57
CA GLY A 254 -2.76 7.37 -1.34
C GLY A 254 -4.00 7.68 -0.52
N ILE A 255 -4.09 7.10 0.68
CA ILE A 255 -5.20 7.37 1.61
C ILE A 255 -5.19 8.84 2.04
N LEU A 256 -4.03 9.39 2.41
CA LEU A 256 -3.91 10.80 2.79
C LEU A 256 -4.26 11.74 1.62
N THR A 257 -3.84 11.41 0.39
CA THR A 257 -4.18 12.14 -0.84
C THR A 257 -5.68 12.12 -1.10
N LEU A 258 -6.31 10.95 -0.93
CA LEU A 258 -7.75 10.81 -1.04
C LEU A 258 -8.49 11.71 -0.03
N LEU A 259 -8.06 11.69 1.24
CA LEU A 259 -8.64 12.53 2.29
C LEU A 259 -8.49 14.02 1.97
N ALA A 260 -7.31 14.45 1.52
CA ALA A 260 -7.03 15.84 1.20
C ALA A 260 -7.80 16.36 -0.01
N ALA A 261 -8.11 15.49 -0.98
CA ALA A 261 -8.87 15.84 -2.17
C ALA A 261 -10.40 15.80 -1.93
N ALA A 262 -10.87 15.10 -0.91
CA ALA A 262 -12.30 14.90 -0.69
C ALA A 262 -13.07 16.18 -0.37
N LYS A 263 -14.26 16.31 -0.95
CA LYS A 263 -15.18 17.40 -0.60
C LYS A 263 -15.82 17.11 0.76
N PRO A 264 -16.13 18.13 1.58
CA PRO A 264 -16.73 17.93 2.90
C PRO A 264 -18.01 17.09 2.90
N ILE A 265 -18.86 17.22 1.86
CA ILE A 265 -20.09 16.44 1.72
C ILE A 265 -19.82 14.94 1.55
N ASP A 266 -18.80 14.57 0.76
CA ASP A 266 -18.43 13.17 0.52
C ASP A 266 -17.83 12.54 1.79
N ILE A 267 -17.13 13.34 2.59
CA ILE A 267 -16.61 12.91 3.88
C ILE A 267 -17.76 12.61 4.84
N GLN A 268 -18.73 13.51 4.98
CA GLN A 268 -19.86 13.34 5.90
C GLN A 268 -20.62 12.02 5.64
N ASP A 269 -20.89 11.72 4.38
CA ASP A 269 -21.60 10.51 3.95
C ASP A 269 -20.82 9.21 4.14
N THR A 270 -19.50 9.28 4.41
CA THR A 270 -18.61 8.12 4.49
C THR A 270 -18.05 7.88 5.90
N ILE A 271 -18.45 8.72 6.87
CA ILE A 271 -18.16 8.51 8.29
C ILE A 271 -18.78 7.19 8.74
N ILE A 272 -17.94 6.31 9.29
CA ILE A 272 -18.40 5.07 9.90
C ILE A 272 -19.13 5.45 11.20
N GLU A 273 -20.46 5.32 11.18
CA GLU A 273 -21.29 5.55 12.35
C GLU A 273 -20.85 4.69 13.53
N LYS A 274 -21.05 5.20 14.76
CA LYS A 274 -20.75 4.44 15.97
C LYS A 274 -21.53 3.14 15.96
N ILE A 275 -20.80 2.02 16.02
CA ILE A 275 -21.43 0.70 16.18
C ILE A 275 -22.20 0.72 17.50
N ARG A 276 -23.54 0.70 17.42
CA ARG A 276 -24.39 0.48 18.60
C ARG A 276 -24.14 -0.95 19.07
N LEU A 277 -23.66 -1.09 20.30
CA LEU A 277 -23.47 -2.39 20.96
C LEU A 277 -24.82 -3.02 21.30
#